data_AF-A0A2E9KWY9-F1
#
_entry.id   AF-A0A2E9KWY9-F1
#
_cell.length_a   1.000
_cell.length_b   1.000
_cell.length_c   1.000
_cell.angle_alpha   90.00
_cell.angle_beta   90.00
_cell.angle_gamma   90.00
#
_symmetry.space_group_name_H-M   'P 1'
#
loop_
_entity.id
_entity.type
_entity.pdbx_description
1 polymer ?
#
loop_
_entity_poly.entity_id
_entity_poly.type
_entity_poly.pdbx_seq_one_letter_code
_entity_poly.pdbx_strand_id
1 'polypeptide(L)'
;MRYWNSDLILTVILMATAYSLAWVTQTGQLAWKWAKPPIPALLAAIPTGLLFAYAVKYSFAFSNQAWFFKIMSHFMGTLIFALFTWMFIGEAITWKIGLSIFLCFLAVLIQL
;
A
#
# COMPACT_ATOMS: atom_id res chain seq x y z
N MET A 1 -16.73 6.62 24.35
CA MET A 1 -17.36 6.54 23.01
C MET A 1 -16.24 6.71 21.98
N ARG A 2 -16.19 5.78 21.03
CA ARG A 2 -14.97 5.25 20.39
C ARG A 2 -14.83 5.82 18.95
N TYR A 3 -13.63 6.27 18.57
CA TYR A 3 -13.34 7.03 17.34
C TYR A 3 -13.25 6.13 16.08
N TRP A 4 -14.34 5.42 15.76
CA TRP A 4 -14.37 4.38 14.71
C TRP A 4 -13.92 4.80 13.30
N ASN A 5 -13.93 6.09 12.95
CA ASN A 5 -13.56 6.55 11.59
C ASN A 5 -12.10 6.98 11.45
N SER A 6 -11.47 7.51 12.50
CA SER A 6 -10.11 8.07 12.36
C SER A 6 -9.06 6.99 12.16
N ASP A 7 -9.22 5.85 12.81
CA ASP A 7 -8.22 4.76 12.75
C ASP A 7 -8.15 4.12 11.37
N LEU A 8 -9.30 3.86 10.73
CA LEU A 8 -9.34 3.34 9.35
C LEU A 8 -8.74 4.35 8.35
N ILE A 9 -9.07 5.63 8.48
CA ILE A 9 -8.52 6.69 7.61
C ILE A 9 -7.00 6.78 7.79
N LEU A 10 -6.51 6.73 9.02
CA LEU A 10 -5.08 6.72 9.32
C LEU A 10 -4.40 5.47 8.73
N THR A 11 -5.01 4.29 8.85
CA THR A 11 -4.52 3.06 8.20
C THR A 11 -4.39 3.27 6.69
N VAL A 12 -5.43 3.77 6.02
CA VAL A 12 -5.40 3.99 4.56
C VAL A 12 -4.30 4.97 4.17
N ILE A 13 -4.19 6.11 4.85
CA ILE A 13 -3.18 7.14 4.55
C ILE A 13 -1.76 6.59 4.77
N LEU A 14 -1.52 5.92 5.90
CA LEU A 14 -0.22 5.33 6.21
C LEU A 14 0.17 4.24 5.21
N MET A 15 -0.78 3.38 4.82
CA MET A 15 -0.53 2.33 3.82
C MET A 15 -0.31 2.92 2.44
N ALA A 16 -1.11 3.89 2.00
CA ALA A 16 -0.91 4.56 0.73
C ALA A 16 0.49 5.21 0.65
N THR A 17 0.91 5.87 1.73
CA THR A 17 2.25 6.48 1.83
C THR A 17 3.34 5.41 1.84
N ALA A 18 3.18 4.35 2.62
CA ALA A 18 4.13 3.25 2.72
C ALA A 18 4.31 2.52 1.39
N TYR A 19 3.21 2.18 0.71
CA TYR A 19 3.25 1.52 -0.60
C TYR A 19 3.80 2.43 -1.70
N SER A 20 3.55 3.74 -1.62
CA SER A 20 4.17 4.70 -2.54
C SER A 20 5.69 4.71 -2.38
N LEU A 21 6.20 4.79 -1.15
CA LEU A 21 7.64 4.70 -0.86
C LEU A 21 8.22 3.33 -1.24
N ALA A 22 7.51 2.24 -0.93
CA ALA A 22 7.91 0.90 -1.31
C ALA A 22 8.02 0.76 -2.82
N TRP A 23 7.07 1.30 -3.58
CA TRP A 23 7.13 1.30 -5.04
C TRP A 23 8.37 2.05 -5.54
N VAL A 24 8.65 3.24 -5.02
CA VAL A 24 9.85 4.02 -5.41
C VAL A 24 11.13 3.24 -5.17
N THR A 25 11.24 2.54 -4.04
CA THR A 25 12.45 1.80 -3.65
C THR A 25 12.62 0.46 -4.35
N GLN A 26 11.53 -0.23 -4.68
CA GLN A 26 11.55 -1.58 -5.26
C GLN A 26 11.42 -1.56 -6.78
N THR A 27 10.57 -0.68 -7.32
CA THR A 27 10.18 -0.65 -8.73
C THR A 27 10.53 0.68 -9.39
N GLY A 28 10.73 1.75 -8.62
CA GLY A 28 11.07 3.08 -9.13
C GLY A 28 12.36 3.14 -9.94
N GLN A 29 13.27 2.17 -9.76
CA GLN A 29 14.46 2.01 -10.62
C GLN A 29 14.13 1.81 -12.11
N LEU A 30 12.91 1.34 -12.42
CA LEU A 30 12.41 1.20 -13.79
C LEU A 30 11.96 2.54 -14.38
N ALA A 31 11.49 3.46 -13.54
CA ALA A 31 11.04 4.79 -13.96
C ALA A 31 12.15 5.83 -13.93
N TRP A 32 13.05 5.77 -12.93
CA TRP A 32 14.06 6.81 -12.70
C TRP A 32 15.45 6.26 -12.42
N LYS A 33 16.46 6.92 -13.01
CA LYS A 33 17.88 6.57 -12.79
C LYS A 33 18.34 6.75 -11.35
N TRP A 34 17.80 7.74 -10.63
CA TRP A 34 18.20 8.04 -9.25
C TRP A 34 17.64 7.05 -8.23
N ALA A 35 16.55 6.35 -8.54
CA ALA A 35 15.90 5.38 -7.66
C ALA A 35 16.57 3.99 -7.68
N LYS A 36 17.71 3.86 -8.39
CA LYS A 36 18.47 2.62 -8.43
C LYS A 36 19.07 2.31 -7.05
N PRO A 37 18.97 1.06 -6.57
CA PRO A 37 19.59 0.64 -5.32
C PRO A 37 21.12 0.78 -5.39
N PRO A 38 21.82 0.89 -4.24
CA PRO A 38 21.31 0.63 -2.89
C PRO A 38 20.83 1.86 -2.11
N ILE A 39 21.33 3.05 -2.41
CA ILE A 39 21.21 4.21 -1.51
C ILE A 39 19.74 4.63 -1.27
N PRO A 40 18.90 4.85 -2.30
CA PRO A 40 17.50 5.23 -2.09
C PRO A 40 16.71 4.16 -1.32
N ALA A 41 16.98 2.88 -1.60
CA ALA A 41 16.33 1.76 -0.93
C ALA A 41 16.67 1.70 0.55
N LEU A 42 17.95 1.88 0.92
CA LEU A 42 18.40 1.89 2.31
C LEU A 42 17.82 3.07 3.09
N LEU A 43 17.84 4.27 2.51
CA LEU A 43 17.32 5.48 3.16
C LEU A 43 15.82 5.42 3.40
N ALA A 44 15.06 4.88 2.44
CA ALA A 44 13.61 4.79 2.55
C ALA A 44 13.12 3.50 3.25
N ALA A 45 13.97 2.49 3.49
CA ALA A 45 13.59 1.27 4.21
C ALA A 45 13.08 1.57 5.63
N ILE A 46 13.78 2.42 6.38
CA ILE A 46 13.41 2.80 7.75
C ILE A 46 12.04 3.50 7.80
N PRO A 47 11.81 4.61 7.07
CA PRO A 47 10.52 5.28 7.11
C PRO A 47 9.38 4.39 6.57
N THR A 48 9.64 3.59 5.52
CA THR A 48 8.63 2.65 5.00
C THR A 48 8.23 1.62 6.05
N GLY A 49 9.20 1.04 6.76
CA GLY A 49 8.95 0.09 7.84
C GLY A 49 8.14 0.71 8.99
N LEU A 50 8.46 1.95 9.38
CA LEU A 50 7.71 2.67 10.42
C LEU A 50 6.27 2.95 10.00
N LEU A 51 6.04 3.40 8.76
CA LEU A 51 4.69 3.62 8.23
C LEU A 51 3.86 2.34 8.27
N PHE A 52 4.41 1.20 7.85
CA PHE A 52 3.72 -0.08 7.96
C PHE A 52 3.47 -0.49 9.41
N ALA A 53 4.42 -0.28 10.33
CA ALA A 53 4.23 -0.60 11.74
C ALA A 53 3.08 0.21 12.36
N TYR A 54 3.00 1.51 12.07
CA TYR A 54 1.87 2.33 12.51
C TYR A 54 0.56 1.95 11.82
N ALA A 55 0.59 1.63 10.53
CA ALA A 55 -0.59 1.17 9.80
C ALA A 55 -1.19 -0.10 10.43
N VAL A 56 -0.36 -1.07 10.83
CA VAL A 56 -0.80 -2.26 11.57
C VAL A 56 -1.50 -1.88 12.87
N LYS A 57 -0.90 -0.95 13.65
CA LYS A 57 -1.46 -0.51 14.93
C LYS A 57 -2.88 0.07 14.76
N TYR A 58 -3.07 1.01 13.85
CA TYR A 58 -4.38 1.63 13.62
C TYR A 58 -5.36 0.65 12.97
N SER A 59 -4.87 -0.21 12.08
CA SER A 59 -5.67 -1.21 11.42
C SER A 59 -6.27 -2.18 12.43
N PHE A 60 -5.46 -2.61 13.40
CA PHE A 60 -5.90 -3.50 14.47
C PHE A 60 -6.82 -2.78 15.46
N ALA A 61 -6.58 -1.51 15.76
CA ALA A 61 -7.47 -0.71 16.60
C ALA A 61 -8.89 -0.59 16.01
N PHE A 62 -8.98 -0.47 14.68
CA PHE A 62 -10.24 -0.43 13.95
C PHE A 62 -10.94 -1.79 13.90
N SER A 63 -10.28 -2.83 13.39
CA SER A 63 -10.92 -4.11 13.06
C SER A 63 -10.93 -5.12 14.22
N ASN A 64 -10.06 -4.94 15.22
CA ASN A 64 -9.72 -5.94 16.23
C ASN A 64 -9.26 -7.29 15.65
N GLN A 65 -8.78 -7.29 14.39
CA GLN A 65 -8.41 -8.47 13.62
C GLN A 65 -7.09 -8.23 12.87
N ALA A 66 -6.08 -9.06 13.14
CA ALA A 66 -4.79 -8.99 12.45
C ALA A 66 -4.90 -9.28 10.93
N TRP A 67 -5.88 -10.11 10.54
CA TRP A 67 -6.14 -10.46 9.14
C TRP A 67 -6.63 -9.29 8.30
N PHE A 68 -7.40 -8.36 8.89
CA PHE A 68 -7.86 -7.16 8.21
C PHE A 68 -6.67 -6.37 7.62
N PHE A 69 -5.59 -6.18 8.40
CA PHE A 69 -4.39 -5.51 7.90
C PHE A 69 -3.77 -6.23 6.70
N LYS A 70 -3.69 -7.57 6.72
CA LYS A 70 -3.06 -8.36 5.65
C LYS A 70 -3.86 -8.34 4.34
N ILE A 71 -5.19 -8.38 4.43
CA ILE A 71 -6.06 -8.30 3.25
C ILE A 71 -6.09 -6.87 2.72
N MET A 72 -6.20 -5.88 3.61
CA MET A 72 -6.10 -4.47 3.24
C MET A 72 -4.75 -4.13 2.59
N SER A 73 -3.67 -4.76 3.07
CA SER A 73 -2.32 -4.66 2.47
C SER A 73 -2.28 -5.15 1.03
N HIS A 74 -2.93 -6.28 0.73
CA HIS A 74 -3.02 -6.77 -0.65
C HIS A 74 -3.75 -5.75 -1.53
N PHE A 75 -4.90 -5.26 -1.10
CA PHE A 75 -5.66 -4.28 -1.87
C PHE A 75 -4.87 -2.96 -2.09
N MET A 76 -4.37 -2.36 -1.02
CA MET A 76 -3.60 -1.10 -1.10
C MET A 76 -2.33 -1.26 -1.93
N GLY A 77 -1.59 -2.35 -1.74
CA GLY A 77 -0.36 -2.63 -2.50
C GLY A 77 -0.63 -2.80 -3.99
N THR A 78 -1.62 -3.61 -4.36
CA THR A 78 -1.97 -3.81 -5.78
C THR A 78 -2.51 -2.54 -6.41
N LEU A 79 -3.35 -1.78 -5.70
CA LEU A 79 -3.91 -0.52 -6.20
C LEU A 79 -2.81 0.52 -6.46
N ILE A 80 -1.95 0.78 -5.48
CA ILE A 80 -0.85 1.76 -5.61
C ILE A 80 0.14 1.31 -6.69
N PHE A 81 0.48 0.02 -6.72
CA PHE A 81 1.37 -0.51 -7.74
C PHE A 81 0.81 -0.27 -9.15
N ALA A 82 -0.45 -0.64 -9.40
CA ALA A 82 -1.08 -0.45 -10.71
C ALA A 82 -1.16 1.04 -11.11
N LEU A 83 -1.47 1.93 -10.16
CA LEU A 83 -1.52 3.37 -10.43
C LEU A 83 -0.13 3.93 -10.77
N PHE A 84 0.92 3.50 -10.05
CA PHE A 84 2.26 4.03 -10.24
C PHE A 84 2.94 3.48 -11.47
N THR A 85 2.75 2.20 -11.81
CA THR A 85 3.27 1.65 -13.08
C THR A 85 2.57 2.29 -14.28
N TRP A 86 1.27 2.55 -14.19
CA TRP A 86 0.56 3.32 -15.20
C TRP A 86 1.09 4.75 -15.34
N MET A 87 1.29 5.45 -14.22
CA MET A 87 1.71 6.86 -14.23
C MET A 87 3.17 7.08 -14.62
N PHE A 88 4.09 6.27 -14.10
CA PHE A 88 5.53 6.52 -14.21
C PHE A 88 6.25 5.63 -15.22
N ILE A 89 5.70 4.45 -15.52
CA ILE A 89 6.28 3.49 -16.49
C ILE A 89 5.46 3.47 -17.79
N GLY A 90 4.19 3.94 -17.76
CA GLY A 90 3.29 3.91 -18.91
C GLY A 90 2.64 2.55 -19.15
N GLU A 91 2.65 1.66 -18.14
CA GLU A 91 2.02 0.34 -18.24
C GLU A 91 0.50 0.46 -18.20
N ALA A 92 -0.18 -0.02 -19.24
CA ALA A 92 -1.65 0.06 -19.29
C ALA A 92 -2.31 -0.85 -18.25
N ILE A 93 -3.32 -0.32 -17.56
CA ILE A 93 -4.18 -1.12 -16.66
C ILE A 93 -5.09 -1.99 -17.53
N THR A 94 -4.64 -3.23 -17.76
CA THR A 94 -5.41 -4.21 -18.52
C THR A 94 -6.60 -4.75 -17.72
N TRP A 95 -7.52 -5.43 -18.40
CA TRP A 95 -8.64 -6.12 -17.75
C TRP A 95 -8.19 -7.10 -16.63
N LYS A 96 -7.05 -7.77 -16.81
CA LYS A 96 -6.49 -8.68 -15.79
C LYS A 96 -6.07 -7.95 -14.52
N ILE A 97 -5.50 -6.75 -14.67
CA ILE A 97 -5.09 -5.91 -13.53
C ILE A 97 -6.33 -5.33 -12.84
N GLY A 98 -7.28 -4.80 -13.62
CA GLY A 98 -8.55 -4.27 -13.09
C GLY A 98 -9.34 -5.32 -12.30
N LEU A 99 -9.47 -6.54 -12.85
CA LEU A 99 -10.15 -7.64 -12.15
C LEU A 99 -9.43 -8.04 -10.86
N SER A 100 -8.09 -8.09 -10.87
CA SER A 100 -7.31 -8.37 -9.66
C SER A 100 -7.54 -7.33 -8.55
N ILE A 101 -7.53 -6.04 -8.90
CA ILE A 101 -7.82 -4.95 -7.94
C ILE A 101 -9.24 -5.10 -7.39
N PHE A 102 -10.21 -5.39 -8.25
CA PHE A 102 -11.60 -5.59 -7.85
C PHE A 102 -11.74 -6.79 -6.89
N LEU A 103 -11.10 -7.92 -7.15
CA LEU A 103 -11.09 -9.07 -6.25
C LEU A 103 -10.46 -8.74 -4.89
N CYS A 104 -9.36 -7.99 -4.87
CA CYS A 104 -8.77 -7.52 -3.63
C CYS A 104 -9.71 -6.57 -2.86
N PHE A 105 -10.45 -5.71 -3.56
CA PHE A 105 -11.45 -4.84 -2.95
C PHE A 105 -12.58 -5.64 -2.30
N LEU A 106 -13.12 -6.65 -3.00
CA LEU A 106 -14.12 -7.56 -2.43
C LEU A 106 -13.59 -8.30 -1.20
N ALA A 107 -12.33 -8.72 -1.23
CA ALA A 107 -11.70 -9.36 -0.08
C ALA A 107 -11.66 -8.43 1.15
N VAL A 108 -11.41 -7.13 0.97
CA VAL A 108 -11.48 -6.14 2.07
C VAL A 108 -12.90 -6.00 2.60
N LEU A 109 -13.91 -5.94 1.74
CA LEU A 109 -15.32 -5.83 2.15
C LEU A 109 -15.77 -7.02 3.01
N ILE A 110 -15.25 -8.23 2.74
CA ILE A 110 -15.53 -9.42 3.54
C ILE A 110 -14.94 -9.33 4.96
N GLN A 111 -13.93 -8.50 5.18
CA GLN A 111 -13.24 -8.36 6.47
C GLN A 111 -13.79 -7.22 7.34
N LEU A 112 -14.73 -6.42 6.83
CA LEU A 112 -15.44 -5.37 7.57
C LEU A 112 -16.58 -5.96 8.40
#